data_AF-A0A1C5K5P9-F1
#
_entry.id   AF-A0A1C5K5P9-F1
#
_cell.length_a   1.000
_cell.length_b   1.000
_cell.length_c   1.000
_cell.angle_alpha   90.00
_cell.angle_beta   90.00
_cell.angle_gamma   90.00
#
_symmetry.space_group_name_H-M   'P 1'
#
loop_
_entity.id
_entity.type
_entity.pdbx_description
1 polymer ?
#
loop_
_entity_poly.entity_id
_entity_poly.type
_entity_poly.pdbx_seq_one_letter_code
_entity_poly.pdbx_strand_id
1 'polypeptide(L)'
;MRTVRAAVAAVASTVLGVGLVQAPAWAEVANDTTRANTLTAMRGEAFAHASYLAYGAEAARNGHADIADLFVATGGTELGEHFTEEAALIGFVGADAANLRTSIAGEWHEATVVYPRYAQQARRDRCPQAVRLFRELAADEATHAAQFRLALYAITHPGSGVRVPVGTPVPPVPTVAGTPVCSGATQDNLEATLRGEAFANASYTLYAEHARSGGRLRLARLWENTAGQELGEHFAETATLAGLVRADAENLRKAIDGETYEASTMYPSFARQAASVGEDEAADLFAEIAHDEAGHASAFLFALVDLELGGVGGDRAAARRG
;
A
#
# COMPACT_ATOMS: atom_id res chain seq x y z
N MET A 1 11.89 -47.46 -66.38
CA MET A 1 12.30 -46.40 -65.44
C MET A 1 11.53 -45.13 -65.79
N ARG A 2 10.44 -44.84 -65.09
CA ARG A 2 9.63 -43.62 -65.23
C ARG A 2 9.57 -42.99 -63.84
N THR A 3 10.27 -41.88 -63.63
CA THR A 3 10.23 -41.10 -62.39
C THR A 3 9.14 -40.05 -62.49
N VAL A 4 8.10 -40.18 -61.68
CA VAL A 4 7.07 -39.16 -61.46
C VAL A 4 7.60 -38.17 -60.42
N ARG A 5 7.60 -36.88 -60.74
CA ARG A 5 7.86 -35.79 -59.79
C ARG A 5 6.60 -35.60 -58.92
N ALA A 6 6.76 -35.74 -57.60
CA ALA A 6 5.76 -35.29 -56.64
C ALA A 6 6.16 -33.90 -56.12
N ALA A 7 5.25 -32.93 -56.25
CA ALA A 7 5.36 -31.61 -55.67
C ALA A 7 4.97 -31.68 -54.18
N VAL A 8 5.81 -31.13 -53.31
CA VAL A 8 5.47 -30.90 -51.90
C VAL A 8 5.10 -29.43 -51.74
N ALA A 9 3.84 -29.18 -51.37
CA ALA A 9 3.35 -27.86 -51.02
C ALA A 9 3.83 -27.51 -49.59
N ALA A 10 4.59 -26.42 -49.46
CA ALA A 10 4.91 -25.83 -48.17
C ALA A 10 3.77 -24.90 -47.75
N VAL A 11 3.07 -25.26 -46.67
CA VAL A 11 2.12 -24.37 -46.00
C VAL A 11 2.93 -23.47 -45.06
N ALA A 12 3.05 -22.20 -45.40
CA ALA A 12 3.61 -21.18 -44.54
C ALA A 12 2.54 -20.77 -43.50
N SER A 13 2.68 -21.26 -42.27
CA SER A 13 1.91 -20.74 -41.13
C SER A 13 2.63 -19.52 -40.57
N THR A 14 2.12 -18.33 -40.90
CA THR A 14 2.49 -17.09 -40.23
C THR A 14 1.92 -17.09 -38.82
N VAL A 15 2.78 -17.33 -37.83
CA VAL A 15 2.48 -17.03 -36.43
C VAL A 15 2.59 -15.51 -36.27
N LEU A 16 1.45 -14.83 -36.17
CA LEU A 16 1.37 -13.45 -35.71
C LEU A 16 1.76 -13.44 -34.23
N GLY A 17 3.03 -13.11 -33.95
CA GLY A 17 3.50 -12.83 -32.61
C GLY A 17 2.81 -11.57 -32.08
N VAL A 18 1.91 -11.75 -31.11
CA VAL A 18 1.47 -10.66 -30.25
C VAL A 18 2.69 -10.28 -29.42
N GLY A 19 3.27 -9.11 -29.72
CA GLY A 19 4.39 -8.57 -28.95
C GLY A 19 3.94 -8.36 -27.51
N LEU A 20 4.42 -9.20 -26.59
CA LEU A 20 4.44 -8.89 -25.18
C LEU A 20 5.41 -7.72 -25.03
N VAL A 21 4.89 -6.56 -24.65
CA VAL A 21 5.71 -5.45 -24.16
C VAL A 21 6.35 -5.98 -22.87
N GLN A 22 7.61 -6.40 -22.95
CA GLN A 22 8.39 -6.68 -21.75
C GLN A 22 8.68 -5.33 -21.11
N ALA A 23 8.23 -5.14 -19.87
CA ALA A 23 8.69 -4.02 -19.04
C ALA A 23 10.23 -4.01 -19.05
N PRO A 24 10.86 -2.83 -19.02
CA PRO A 24 12.31 -2.74 -18.96
C PRO A 24 12.82 -3.59 -17.78
N ALA A 25 13.78 -4.47 -18.05
CA ALA A 25 14.42 -5.23 -17.01
C ALA A 25 15.39 -4.29 -16.29
N TRP A 26 15.02 -3.84 -15.09
CA TRP A 26 15.92 -3.15 -14.18
C TRP A 26 17.20 -3.96 -14.00
N ALA A 27 18.35 -3.29 -13.98
CA ALA A 27 19.58 -3.85 -13.47
C ALA A 27 19.35 -4.27 -12.01
N GLU A 28 19.86 -5.44 -11.62
CA GLU A 28 19.66 -5.96 -10.27
C GLU A 28 20.27 -4.99 -9.23
N VAL A 29 19.44 -4.45 -8.33
CA VAL A 29 19.91 -3.72 -7.15
C VAL A 29 20.65 -4.69 -6.24
N ALA A 30 21.97 -4.61 -6.26
CA ALA A 30 22.88 -5.51 -5.57
C ALA A 30 23.34 -4.96 -4.22
N ASN A 31 23.20 -3.65 -3.99
CA ASN A 31 23.61 -3.00 -2.76
C ASN A 31 22.55 -3.14 -1.65
N ASP A 32 22.96 -3.68 -0.50
CA ASP A 32 22.08 -3.85 0.66
C ASP A 32 21.50 -2.53 1.20
N THR A 33 22.24 -1.42 1.09
CA THR A 33 21.77 -0.10 1.56
C THR A 33 20.70 0.45 0.62
N THR A 34 20.91 0.40 -0.69
CA THR A 34 19.89 0.82 -1.66
C THR A 34 18.63 -0.02 -1.50
N ARG A 35 18.76 -1.35 -1.40
CA ARG A 35 17.62 -2.24 -1.14
C ARG A 35 16.88 -1.88 0.16
N ALA A 36 17.61 -1.56 1.22
CA ALA A 36 17.01 -1.14 2.50
C ALA A 36 16.32 0.23 2.41
N ASN A 37 16.89 1.16 1.64
CA ASN A 37 16.29 2.47 1.36
C ASN A 37 15.00 2.31 0.55
N THR A 38 15.00 1.51 -0.51
CA THR A 38 13.78 1.20 -1.28
C THR A 38 12.71 0.58 -0.38
N LEU A 39 13.06 -0.40 0.46
CA LEU A 39 12.09 -0.96 1.42
C LEU A 39 11.60 0.04 2.47
N THR A 40 12.38 1.08 2.76
CA THR A 40 11.97 2.16 3.67
C THR A 40 10.98 3.10 2.97
N ALA A 41 11.29 3.49 1.74
CA ALA A 41 10.43 4.32 0.91
C ALA A 41 9.09 3.64 0.62
N MET A 42 9.09 2.37 0.21
CA MET A 42 7.87 1.58 0.02
C MET A 42 6.96 1.56 1.26
N ARG A 43 7.53 1.60 2.48
CA ARG A 43 6.73 1.68 3.71
C ARG A 43 6.15 3.08 3.93
N GLY A 44 6.85 4.12 3.49
CA GLY A 44 6.36 5.49 3.40
C GLY A 44 5.17 5.58 2.45
N GLU A 45 5.38 5.16 1.19
CA GLU A 45 4.36 5.19 0.13
C GLU A 45 3.08 4.46 0.49
N ALA A 46 3.20 3.24 1.02
CA ALA A 46 2.04 2.49 1.47
C ALA A 46 1.28 3.22 2.58
N PHE A 47 2.00 3.83 3.53
CA PHE A 47 1.38 4.58 4.62
C PHE A 47 0.76 5.90 4.14
N ALA A 48 1.38 6.60 3.19
CA ALA A 48 0.85 7.80 2.54
C ALA A 48 -0.44 7.47 1.80
N HIS A 49 -0.44 6.43 0.94
CA HIS A 49 -1.63 5.89 0.29
C HIS A 49 -2.80 5.69 1.25
N ALA A 50 -2.60 4.87 2.29
CA ALA A 50 -3.66 4.53 3.24
C ALA A 50 -4.15 5.75 4.03
N SER A 51 -3.22 6.66 4.41
CA SER A 51 -3.55 7.88 5.12
C SER A 51 -4.37 8.85 4.26
N TYR A 52 -4.00 9.02 2.99
CA TYR A 52 -4.71 9.92 2.07
C TYR A 52 -6.09 9.41 1.74
N LEU A 53 -6.31 8.11 1.58
CA LEU A 53 -7.67 7.58 1.48
C LEU A 53 -8.52 7.90 2.73
N ALA A 54 -7.94 7.81 3.93
CA ALA A 54 -8.63 8.16 5.17
C ALA A 54 -8.91 9.67 5.29
N TYR A 55 -7.97 10.53 4.89
CA TYR A 55 -8.14 11.99 4.86
C TYR A 55 -9.16 12.43 3.82
N GLY A 56 -9.13 11.83 2.63
CA GLY A 56 -10.11 12.09 1.57
C GLY A 56 -11.51 11.68 1.99
N ALA A 57 -11.67 10.55 2.69
CA ALA A 57 -12.96 10.14 3.24
C ALA A 57 -13.52 11.17 4.26
N GLU A 58 -12.66 11.80 5.05
CA GLU A 58 -13.06 12.87 5.99
C GLU A 58 -13.44 14.16 5.25
N ALA A 59 -12.63 14.59 4.29
CA ALA A 59 -12.93 15.76 3.47
C ALA A 59 -14.28 15.59 2.74
N ALA A 60 -14.56 14.39 2.22
CA ALA A 60 -15.84 14.06 1.59
C ALA A 60 -17.02 14.17 2.57
N ARG A 61 -16.86 13.68 3.82
CA ARG A 61 -17.88 13.84 4.88
C ARG A 61 -18.13 15.30 5.23
N ASN A 62 -17.10 16.13 5.19
CA ASN A 62 -17.18 17.56 5.48
C ASN A 62 -17.68 18.38 4.28
N GLY A 63 -17.94 17.75 3.13
CA GLY A 63 -18.43 18.42 1.93
C GLY A 63 -17.34 19.12 1.11
N HIS A 64 -16.06 18.87 1.39
CA HIS A 64 -14.92 19.38 0.64
C HIS A 64 -14.52 18.40 -0.46
N ALA A 65 -15.39 18.25 -1.47
CA ALA A 65 -15.21 17.26 -2.55
C ALA A 65 -13.86 17.41 -3.29
N ASP A 66 -13.44 18.64 -3.60
CA ASP A 66 -12.18 18.88 -4.30
C ASP A 66 -10.95 18.43 -3.48
N ILE A 67 -11.00 18.60 -2.15
CA ILE A 67 -9.94 18.14 -1.24
C ILE A 67 -9.96 16.61 -1.14
N ALA A 68 -11.15 16.01 -1.13
CA ALA A 68 -11.30 14.56 -1.12
C ALA A 68 -10.71 13.92 -2.39
N ASP A 69 -11.04 14.47 -3.55
CA ASP A 69 -10.54 14.00 -4.85
C ASP A 69 -9.02 14.15 -4.94
N LEU A 70 -8.46 15.26 -4.43
CA LEU A 70 -7.01 15.45 -4.37
C LEU A 70 -6.32 14.36 -3.54
N PHE A 71 -6.79 14.11 -2.31
CA PHE A 71 -6.21 13.05 -1.48
C PHE A 71 -6.33 11.67 -2.13
N VAL A 72 -7.47 11.35 -2.75
CA VAL A 72 -7.67 10.05 -3.43
C VAL A 72 -6.75 9.91 -4.63
N ALA A 73 -6.57 10.97 -5.43
CA ALA A 73 -5.69 10.96 -6.58
C ALA A 73 -4.21 10.81 -6.18
N THR A 74 -3.76 11.60 -5.20
CA THR A 74 -2.39 11.51 -4.67
C THR A 74 -2.13 10.14 -4.05
N GLY A 75 -3.03 9.65 -3.19
CA GLY A 75 -2.93 8.29 -2.64
C GLY A 75 -2.87 7.21 -3.73
N GLY A 76 -3.59 7.39 -4.84
CA GLY A 76 -3.51 6.51 -6.00
C GLY A 76 -2.13 6.52 -6.68
N THR A 77 -1.43 7.65 -6.68
CA THR A 77 -0.07 7.81 -7.20
C THR A 77 0.92 7.08 -6.29
N GLU A 78 0.86 7.29 -4.97
CA GLU A 78 1.77 6.62 -4.02
C GLU A 78 1.75 5.10 -4.16
N LEU A 79 0.57 4.51 -4.33
CA LEU A 79 0.45 3.05 -4.50
C LEU A 79 0.73 2.60 -5.93
N GLY A 80 0.11 3.25 -6.91
CA GLY A 80 0.08 2.80 -8.30
C GLY A 80 1.36 3.08 -9.08
N GLU A 81 2.14 4.07 -8.64
CA GLU A 81 3.39 4.50 -9.27
C GLU A 81 4.55 4.26 -8.30
N HIS A 82 4.71 5.09 -7.26
CA HIS A 82 5.90 5.06 -6.40
C HIS A 82 6.15 3.68 -5.78
N PHE A 83 5.20 3.16 -4.99
CA PHE A 83 5.33 1.83 -4.36
C PHE A 83 5.55 0.71 -5.38
N THR A 84 4.89 0.81 -6.54
CA THR A 84 4.94 -0.22 -7.59
C THR A 84 6.30 -0.24 -8.30
N GLU A 85 6.84 0.92 -8.63
CA GLU A 85 8.15 1.05 -9.28
C GLU A 85 9.28 0.69 -8.33
N GLU A 86 9.18 1.10 -7.06
CA GLU A 86 10.11 0.69 -6.02
C GLU A 86 10.07 -0.82 -5.75
N ALA A 87 8.88 -1.41 -5.71
CA ALA A 87 8.72 -2.86 -5.62
C ALA A 87 9.38 -3.58 -6.81
N ALA A 88 9.25 -3.02 -8.02
CA ALA A 88 9.88 -3.55 -9.22
C ALA A 88 11.41 -3.44 -9.16
N LEU A 89 11.93 -2.29 -8.72
CA LEU A 89 13.36 -2.00 -8.61
C LEU A 89 14.11 -3.06 -7.78
N ILE A 90 13.52 -3.54 -6.68
CA ILE A 90 14.13 -4.55 -5.81
C ILE A 90 13.63 -5.99 -6.03
N GLY A 91 12.82 -6.22 -7.07
CA GLY A 91 12.22 -7.52 -7.34
C GLY A 91 11.39 -8.05 -6.17
N PHE A 92 10.61 -7.17 -5.53
CA PHE A 92 9.83 -7.47 -4.33
C PHE A 92 8.80 -8.58 -4.57
N VAL A 93 8.13 -8.56 -5.73
CA VAL A 93 7.15 -9.56 -6.13
C VAL A 93 7.84 -10.75 -6.78
N GLY A 94 7.87 -11.89 -6.06
CA GLY A 94 8.41 -13.14 -6.55
C GLY A 94 7.34 -14.07 -7.15
N ALA A 95 7.69 -15.35 -7.31
CA ALA A 95 6.71 -16.38 -7.67
C ALA A 95 5.64 -16.53 -6.58
N ASP A 96 4.41 -16.86 -6.95
CA ASP A 96 3.29 -16.99 -5.99
C ASP A 96 3.57 -17.85 -4.76
N ALA A 97 4.32 -18.95 -4.93
CA ALA A 97 4.68 -19.81 -3.80
C ALA A 97 5.68 -19.13 -2.84
N ALA A 98 6.54 -18.25 -3.34
CA ALA A 98 7.40 -17.41 -2.51
C ALA A 98 6.58 -16.32 -1.81
N ASN A 99 5.73 -15.60 -2.55
CA ASN A 99 4.88 -14.54 -1.99
C ASN A 99 3.97 -15.10 -0.89
N LEU A 100 3.35 -16.27 -1.09
CA LEU A 100 2.56 -16.95 -0.06
C LEU A 100 3.37 -17.31 1.17
N ARG A 101 4.64 -17.72 1.04
CA ARG A 101 5.50 -17.99 2.21
C ARG A 101 5.80 -16.72 2.97
N THR A 102 6.04 -15.60 2.27
CA THR A 102 6.21 -14.28 2.88
C THR A 102 4.94 -13.86 3.62
N SER A 103 3.76 -13.92 2.98
CA SER A 103 2.47 -13.63 3.63
C SER A 103 2.28 -14.50 4.88
N ILE A 104 2.44 -15.83 4.78
CA ILE A 104 2.29 -16.73 5.94
C ILE A 104 3.22 -16.34 7.10
N ALA A 105 4.45 -15.92 6.81
CA ALA A 105 5.42 -15.56 7.82
C ALA A 105 5.05 -14.25 8.54
N GLY A 106 4.63 -13.22 7.77
CA GLY A 106 4.17 -11.93 8.30
C GLY A 106 2.94 -12.09 9.18
N GLU A 107 1.86 -12.59 8.60
CA GLU A 107 0.58 -12.86 9.27
C GLU A 107 0.74 -13.67 10.55
N TRP A 108 1.54 -14.74 10.47
CA TRP A 108 1.78 -15.57 11.65
C TRP A 108 2.56 -14.83 12.74
N HIS A 109 3.53 -14.01 12.35
CA HIS A 109 4.30 -13.22 13.30
C HIS A 109 3.41 -12.18 14.00
N GLU A 110 2.52 -11.54 13.25
CA GLU A 110 1.57 -10.58 13.79
C GLU A 110 0.57 -11.24 14.74
N ALA A 111 -0.06 -12.33 14.30
CA ALA A 111 -0.99 -13.13 15.09
C ALA A 111 -0.41 -13.64 16.41
N THR A 112 0.86 -14.06 16.42
CA THR A 112 1.45 -14.80 17.56
C THR A 112 2.45 -14.01 18.38
N VAL A 113 2.99 -12.92 17.84
CA VAL A 113 4.05 -12.14 18.50
C VAL A 113 3.67 -10.68 18.62
N VAL A 114 3.40 -9.98 17.51
CA VAL A 114 3.23 -8.52 17.52
C VAL A 114 1.98 -8.14 18.30
N TYR A 115 0.81 -8.56 17.83
CA TYR A 115 -0.46 -8.15 18.42
C TYR A 115 -0.70 -8.66 19.84
N PRO A 116 -0.32 -9.90 20.19
CA PRO A 116 -0.35 -10.33 21.59
C PRO A 116 0.52 -9.48 22.54
N ARG A 117 1.70 -9.03 22.08
CA ARG A 117 2.57 -8.12 22.86
C ARG A 117 1.96 -6.73 22.96
N TYR A 118 1.44 -6.18 21.88
CA TYR A 118 0.79 -4.86 21.88
C TYR A 118 -0.45 -4.86 22.78
N ALA A 119 -1.27 -5.91 22.75
CA ALA A 119 -2.38 -6.09 23.67
C ALA A 119 -1.93 -6.17 25.14
N GLN A 120 -0.76 -6.73 25.43
CA GLN A 120 -0.19 -6.73 26.77
C GLN A 120 0.27 -5.33 27.19
N GLN A 121 0.91 -4.58 26.30
CA GLN A 121 1.32 -3.20 26.57
C GLN A 121 0.09 -2.30 26.80
N ALA A 122 -0.94 -2.39 25.96
CA ALA A 122 -2.20 -1.67 26.13
C ALA A 122 -2.90 -1.98 27.46
N ARG A 123 -2.79 -3.22 27.98
CA ARG A 123 -3.28 -3.57 29.32
C ARG A 123 -2.50 -2.84 30.42
N ARG A 124 -1.18 -2.74 30.29
CA ARG A 124 -0.31 -2.03 31.25
C ARG A 124 -0.61 -0.53 31.27
N ASP A 125 -0.83 0.04 30.09
CA ASP A 125 -1.14 1.47 29.91
C ASP A 125 -2.62 1.80 30.16
N ARG A 126 -3.42 0.80 30.56
CA ARG A 126 -4.86 0.93 30.86
C ARG A 126 -5.67 1.51 29.70
N CYS A 127 -5.35 1.14 28.47
CA CYS A 127 -6.12 1.49 27.26
C CYS A 127 -6.97 0.30 26.76
N PRO A 128 -8.16 0.05 27.35
CA PRO A 128 -8.93 -1.15 27.06
C PRO A 128 -9.45 -1.24 25.61
N GLN A 129 -9.58 -0.13 24.89
CA GLN A 129 -9.91 -0.10 23.46
C GLN A 129 -8.81 -0.78 22.63
N ALA A 130 -7.55 -0.36 22.79
CA ALA A 130 -6.43 -0.96 22.09
C ALA A 130 -6.21 -2.43 22.47
N VAL A 131 -6.53 -2.84 23.72
CA VAL A 131 -6.49 -4.26 24.11
C VAL A 131 -7.48 -5.11 23.29
N ARG A 132 -8.65 -4.57 22.96
CA ARG A 132 -9.65 -5.28 22.14
C ARG A 132 -9.19 -5.34 20.69
N LEU A 133 -8.82 -4.20 20.12
CA LEU A 133 -8.30 -4.09 18.76
C LEU A 133 -7.14 -5.07 18.53
N PHE A 134 -6.09 -5.02 19.34
CA PHE A 134 -4.94 -5.92 19.17
C PHE A 134 -5.24 -7.41 19.47
N ARG A 135 -6.43 -7.76 19.98
CA ARG A 135 -6.84 -9.17 20.07
C ARG A 135 -7.64 -9.62 18.85
N GLU A 136 -8.38 -8.69 18.27
CA GLU A 136 -9.13 -8.85 17.03
C GLU A 136 -8.16 -9.05 15.86
N LEU A 137 -7.25 -8.10 15.62
CA LEU A 137 -6.20 -8.20 14.59
C LEU A 137 -5.39 -9.51 14.75
N ALA A 138 -5.04 -9.90 15.99
CA ALA A 138 -4.34 -11.17 16.21
C ALA A 138 -5.13 -12.42 15.75
N ALA A 139 -6.45 -12.39 15.84
CA ALA A 139 -7.32 -13.47 15.41
C ALA A 139 -7.56 -13.45 13.89
N ASP A 140 -7.63 -12.27 13.30
CA ASP A 140 -7.79 -12.08 11.86
C ASP A 140 -6.51 -12.49 11.12
N GLU A 141 -5.33 -12.06 11.57
CA GLU A 141 -4.04 -12.50 11.00
C GLU A 141 -3.83 -14.02 11.12
N ALA A 142 -4.34 -14.62 12.20
CA ALA A 142 -4.31 -16.08 12.33
C ALA A 142 -5.14 -16.76 11.24
N THR A 143 -6.26 -16.14 10.85
CA THR A 143 -7.13 -16.58 9.76
C THR A 143 -6.44 -16.37 8.41
N HIS A 144 -5.83 -15.20 8.16
CA HIS A 144 -5.04 -14.93 6.97
C HIS A 144 -3.92 -15.95 6.78
N ALA A 145 -3.09 -16.17 7.82
CA ALA A 145 -2.02 -17.16 7.80
C ALA A 145 -2.54 -18.58 7.48
N ALA A 146 -3.69 -18.97 8.02
CA ALA A 146 -4.30 -20.27 7.74
C ALA A 146 -4.77 -20.40 6.29
N GLN A 147 -5.39 -19.35 5.73
CA GLN A 147 -5.84 -19.32 4.35
C GLN A 147 -4.67 -19.33 3.36
N PHE A 148 -3.61 -18.57 3.62
CA PHE A 148 -2.41 -18.59 2.79
C PHE A 148 -1.69 -19.95 2.85
N ARG A 149 -1.66 -20.64 4.00
CA ARG A 149 -1.15 -22.03 4.09
C ARG A 149 -1.94 -22.99 3.21
N LEU A 150 -3.27 -22.88 3.21
CA LEU A 150 -4.13 -23.68 2.33
C LEU A 150 -3.88 -23.36 0.85
N ALA A 151 -3.75 -22.08 0.50
CA ALA A 151 -3.43 -21.65 -0.85
C ALA A 151 -2.07 -22.19 -1.32
N LEU A 152 -1.05 -22.09 -0.48
CA LEU A 152 0.29 -22.62 -0.77
C LEU A 152 0.23 -24.12 -1.01
N TYR A 153 -0.45 -24.86 -0.12
CA TYR A 153 -0.62 -26.29 -0.28
C TYR A 153 -1.32 -26.64 -1.60
N ALA A 154 -2.39 -25.92 -1.95
CA ALA A 154 -3.15 -26.16 -3.17
C ALA A 154 -2.30 -25.95 -4.44
N ILE A 155 -1.45 -24.92 -4.49
CA ILE A 155 -0.63 -24.64 -5.69
C ILE A 155 0.61 -25.51 -5.79
N THR A 156 1.13 -26.04 -4.68
CA THR A 156 2.32 -26.93 -4.68
C THR A 156 1.97 -28.42 -4.75
N HIS A 157 0.72 -28.80 -4.51
CA HIS A 157 0.24 -30.19 -4.58
C HIS A 157 -0.93 -30.32 -5.57
N PRO A 158 -0.67 -30.14 -6.88
CA PRO A 158 -1.70 -30.33 -7.89
C PRO A 158 -2.25 -31.75 -7.81
N GLY A 159 -3.59 -31.89 -7.82
CA GLY A 159 -4.28 -33.18 -7.70
C GLY A 159 -4.68 -33.59 -6.28
N SER A 160 -4.29 -32.83 -5.24
CA SER A 160 -4.72 -33.06 -3.85
C SER A 160 -6.23 -32.85 -3.62
N GLY A 161 -6.92 -32.19 -4.55
CA GLY A 161 -8.34 -31.80 -4.41
C GLY A 161 -8.56 -30.56 -3.55
N VAL A 162 -7.52 -30.04 -2.87
CA VAL A 162 -7.58 -28.79 -2.11
C VAL A 162 -7.68 -27.62 -3.08
N ARG A 163 -8.63 -26.72 -2.83
CA ARG A 163 -8.82 -25.50 -3.61
C ARG A 163 -8.25 -24.32 -2.86
N VAL A 164 -7.63 -23.39 -3.59
CA VAL A 164 -7.21 -22.08 -3.06
C VAL A 164 -8.45 -21.39 -2.45
N PRO A 165 -8.46 -21.05 -1.15
CA PRO A 165 -9.53 -20.24 -0.56
C PRO A 165 -9.54 -18.85 -1.20
N VAL A 166 -10.65 -18.13 -1.11
CA VAL A 166 -10.73 -16.75 -1.61
C VAL A 166 -10.84 -15.72 -0.50
N GLY A 167 -10.76 -16.14 0.78
CA GLY A 167 -11.07 -15.27 1.91
C GLY A 167 -12.53 -14.83 1.95
N THR A 168 -12.84 -13.94 2.88
CA THR A 168 -14.14 -13.30 3.04
C THR A 168 -13.96 -11.81 2.82
N PRO A 169 -14.71 -11.17 1.90
CA PRO A 169 -14.71 -9.72 1.82
C PRO A 169 -15.26 -9.13 3.12
N VAL A 170 -14.50 -8.24 3.74
CA VAL A 170 -14.95 -7.47 4.90
C VAL A 170 -15.40 -6.08 4.45
N PRO A 171 -16.60 -5.62 4.84
CA PRO A 171 -17.02 -4.25 4.57
C PRO A 171 -16.08 -3.24 5.27
N PRO A 172 -15.63 -2.18 4.60
CA PRO A 172 -14.74 -1.22 5.22
C PRO A 172 -15.43 -0.48 6.38
N VAL A 173 -14.69 -0.33 7.48
CA VAL A 173 -15.06 0.46 8.64
C VAL A 173 -14.79 1.94 8.34
N PRO A 174 -15.75 2.85 8.60
CA PRO A 174 -15.49 4.28 8.44
C PRO A 174 -14.42 4.77 9.42
N THR A 175 -13.34 5.35 8.90
CA THR A 175 -12.47 6.23 9.69
C THR A 175 -13.20 7.53 9.97
N VAL A 176 -13.01 8.15 11.13
CA VAL A 176 -13.59 9.47 11.46
C VAL A 176 -12.56 10.33 12.17
N ALA A 177 -12.66 11.65 12.03
CA ALA A 177 -11.77 12.57 12.74
C ALA A 177 -11.85 12.39 14.26
N GLY A 178 -10.69 12.36 14.92
CA GLY A 178 -10.60 12.10 16.35
C GLY A 178 -9.25 12.43 16.96
N THR A 179 -9.18 12.38 18.30
CA THR A 179 -7.92 12.44 19.06
C THR A 179 -7.46 11.04 19.44
N PRO A 180 -6.13 10.81 19.61
CA PRO A 180 -5.62 9.56 20.15
C PRO A 180 -6.37 9.14 21.43
N VAL A 181 -6.83 7.89 21.47
CA VAL A 181 -7.52 7.34 22.66
C VAL A 181 -6.54 6.75 23.67
N CYS A 182 -5.32 6.45 23.24
CA CYS A 182 -4.22 5.96 24.07
C CYS A 182 -3.07 6.99 24.08
N SER A 183 -2.04 6.73 24.90
CA SER A 183 -0.84 7.55 24.98
C SER A 183 0.39 6.68 25.27
N GLY A 184 1.59 7.24 25.17
CA GLY A 184 2.85 6.55 25.43
C GLY A 184 3.05 5.34 24.52
N ALA A 185 3.64 4.28 25.06
CA ALA A 185 4.01 3.09 24.28
C ALA A 185 2.84 2.42 23.55
N THR A 186 1.60 2.53 24.07
CA THR A 186 0.43 2.02 23.34
C THR A 186 0.07 2.86 22.13
N GLN A 187 0.26 4.18 22.19
CA GLN A 187 0.09 5.05 21.02
C GLN A 187 1.16 4.73 19.97
N ASP A 188 2.42 4.58 20.39
CA ASP A 188 3.51 4.20 19.48
C ASP A 188 3.22 2.86 18.77
N ASN A 189 2.63 1.89 19.51
CA ASN A 189 2.20 0.62 18.93
C ASN A 189 1.05 0.77 17.93
N LEU A 190 0.08 1.65 18.18
CA LEU A 190 -1.00 1.93 17.22
C LEU A 190 -0.43 2.57 15.95
N GLU A 191 0.52 3.51 16.07
CA GLU A 191 1.20 4.11 14.92
C GLU A 191 2.04 3.11 14.14
N ALA A 192 2.72 2.19 14.83
CA ALA A 192 3.43 1.08 14.21
C ALA A 192 2.47 0.13 13.46
N THR A 193 1.30 -0.15 14.05
CA THR A 193 0.25 -0.94 13.41
C THR A 193 -0.25 -0.28 12.14
N LEU A 194 -0.54 1.02 12.14
CA LEU A 194 -0.94 1.73 10.92
C LEU A 194 0.06 1.54 9.76
N ARG A 195 1.36 1.63 10.04
CA ARG A 195 2.40 1.44 9.03
C ARG A 195 2.49 -0.02 8.57
N GLY A 196 2.28 -0.97 9.49
CA GLY A 196 2.26 -2.41 9.18
C GLY A 196 1.11 -2.77 8.26
N GLU A 197 -0.11 -2.38 8.65
CA GLU A 197 -1.35 -2.67 7.90
C GLU A 197 -1.37 -2.02 6.52
N ALA A 198 -0.89 -0.78 6.43
CA ALA A 198 -0.75 -0.10 5.15
C ALA A 198 0.23 -0.84 4.22
N PHE A 199 1.38 -1.27 4.74
CA PHE A 199 2.36 -2.03 3.96
C PHE A 199 1.86 -3.42 3.56
N ALA A 200 1.09 -4.10 4.44
CA ALA A 200 0.45 -5.37 4.14
C ALA A 200 -0.59 -5.22 3.02
N ASN A 201 -1.47 -4.21 3.11
CA ASN A 201 -2.43 -3.86 2.06
C ASN A 201 -1.75 -3.65 0.70
N ALA A 202 -0.73 -2.79 0.65
CA ALA A 202 -0.02 -2.47 -0.59
C ALA A 202 0.68 -3.71 -1.17
N SER A 203 1.36 -4.48 -0.32
CA SER A 203 2.05 -5.73 -0.72
C SER A 203 1.08 -6.76 -1.30
N TYR A 204 -0.06 -6.98 -0.65
CA TYR A 204 -1.05 -7.96 -1.09
C TYR A 204 -1.79 -7.50 -2.34
N THR A 205 -1.97 -6.20 -2.53
CA THR A 205 -2.47 -5.63 -3.79
C THR A 205 -1.56 -6.01 -4.96
N LEU A 206 -0.24 -5.79 -4.84
CA LEU A 206 0.71 -6.21 -5.88
C LEU A 206 0.76 -7.73 -6.10
N TYR A 207 0.71 -8.53 -5.03
CA TYR A 207 0.68 -9.99 -5.17
C TYR A 207 -0.59 -10.47 -5.89
N ALA A 208 -1.73 -9.82 -5.62
CA ALA A 208 -2.97 -10.14 -6.31
C ALA A 208 -2.89 -9.80 -7.80
N GLU A 209 -2.35 -8.65 -8.16
CA GLU A 209 -2.14 -8.24 -9.55
C GLU A 209 -1.21 -9.19 -10.29
N HIS A 210 -0.10 -9.59 -9.66
CA HIS A 210 0.80 -10.60 -10.18
C HIS A 210 0.06 -11.92 -10.44
N ALA A 211 -0.64 -12.45 -9.44
CA ALA A 211 -1.41 -13.68 -9.60
C ALA A 211 -2.48 -13.57 -10.70
N ARG A 212 -3.13 -12.41 -10.83
CA ARG A 212 -4.16 -12.12 -11.84
C ARG A 212 -3.55 -12.12 -13.24
N SER A 213 -2.42 -11.44 -13.44
CA SER A 213 -1.69 -11.43 -14.72
C SER A 213 -1.22 -12.83 -15.12
N GLY A 214 -0.87 -13.67 -14.14
CA GLY A 214 -0.54 -15.08 -14.32
C GLY A 214 -1.75 -16.02 -14.48
N GLY A 215 -2.97 -15.50 -14.54
CA GLY A 215 -4.21 -16.26 -14.73
C GLY A 215 -4.73 -17.00 -13.48
N ARG A 216 -4.15 -16.76 -12.30
CA ARG A 216 -4.49 -17.44 -11.03
C ARG A 216 -5.56 -16.66 -10.27
N LEU A 217 -6.73 -16.51 -10.89
CA LEU A 217 -7.81 -15.62 -10.41
C LEU A 217 -8.28 -15.90 -8.97
N ARG A 218 -8.26 -17.16 -8.50
CA ARG A 218 -8.64 -17.49 -7.11
C ARG A 218 -7.60 -17.01 -6.10
N LEU A 219 -6.32 -17.11 -6.47
CA LEU A 219 -5.22 -16.65 -5.63
C LEU A 219 -5.19 -15.12 -5.60
N ALA A 220 -5.42 -14.47 -6.75
CA ALA A 220 -5.61 -13.03 -6.81
C ALA A 220 -6.75 -12.57 -5.89
N ARG A 221 -7.91 -13.24 -5.94
CA ARG A 221 -9.05 -12.92 -5.08
C ARG A 221 -8.74 -13.08 -3.59
N LEU A 222 -7.93 -14.08 -3.21
CA LEU A 222 -7.51 -14.28 -1.83
C LEU A 222 -6.73 -13.07 -1.33
N TRP A 223 -5.67 -12.67 -2.05
CA TRP A 223 -4.90 -11.49 -1.68
C TRP A 223 -5.72 -10.20 -1.74
N GLU A 224 -6.62 -10.03 -2.71
CA GLU A 224 -7.51 -8.85 -2.78
C GLU A 224 -8.43 -8.74 -1.57
N ASN A 225 -9.01 -9.86 -1.12
CA ASN A 225 -9.89 -9.84 0.04
C ASN A 225 -9.11 -9.61 1.34
N THR A 226 -7.91 -10.19 1.47
CA THR A 226 -7.02 -9.93 2.61
C THR A 226 -6.54 -8.47 2.62
N ALA A 227 -6.04 -7.95 1.49
CA ALA A 227 -5.64 -6.54 1.35
C ALA A 227 -6.80 -5.59 1.72
N GLY A 228 -8.02 -5.91 1.30
CA GLY A 228 -9.21 -5.16 1.65
C GLY A 228 -9.53 -5.19 3.16
N GLN A 229 -9.21 -6.27 3.86
CA GLN A 229 -9.35 -6.38 5.31
C GLN A 229 -8.25 -5.57 6.04
N GLU A 230 -6.99 -5.64 5.59
CA GLU A 230 -5.89 -4.86 6.18
C GLU A 230 -6.19 -3.35 6.14
N LEU A 231 -6.66 -2.84 5.00
CA LEU A 231 -6.95 -1.41 4.86
C LEU A 231 -8.34 -1.03 5.40
N GLY A 232 -9.34 -1.84 5.08
CA GLY A 232 -10.74 -1.53 5.37
C GLY A 232 -11.14 -1.77 6.82
N GLU A 233 -10.46 -2.65 7.54
CA GLU A 233 -10.75 -2.98 8.94
C GLU A 233 -9.55 -2.64 9.82
N HIS A 234 -8.41 -3.32 9.66
CA HIS A 234 -7.30 -3.20 10.60
C HIS A 234 -6.71 -1.78 10.66
N PHE A 235 -6.36 -1.20 9.51
CA PHE A 235 -5.88 0.16 9.40
C PHE A 235 -6.96 1.16 9.84
N ALA A 236 -8.21 0.99 9.40
CA ALA A 236 -9.30 1.92 9.67
C ALA A 236 -9.65 2.02 11.16
N GLU A 237 -9.75 0.88 11.86
CA GLU A 237 -10.00 0.85 13.30
C GLU A 237 -8.80 1.39 14.09
N THR A 238 -7.59 1.01 13.68
CA THR A 238 -6.36 1.54 14.28
C THR A 238 -6.28 3.06 14.09
N ALA A 239 -6.62 3.58 12.92
CA ALA A 239 -6.57 5.00 12.60
C ALA A 239 -7.50 5.81 13.50
N THR A 240 -8.67 5.25 13.79
CA THR A 240 -9.64 5.83 14.73
C THR A 240 -9.06 5.89 16.14
N LEU A 241 -8.44 4.81 16.64
CA LEU A 241 -7.86 4.80 17.99
C LEU A 241 -6.59 5.68 18.09
N ALA A 242 -5.77 5.69 17.05
CA ALA A 242 -4.53 6.46 16.96
C ALA A 242 -4.78 7.96 16.78
N GLY A 243 -6.00 8.37 16.40
CA GLY A 243 -6.31 9.75 16.05
C GLY A 243 -5.61 10.22 14.78
N LEU A 244 -5.44 9.33 13.81
CA LEU A 244 -4.76 9.62 12.54
C LEU A 244 -5.47 10.73 11.76
N VAL A 245 -6.81 10.64 11.67
CA VAL A 245 -7.66 11.58 10.94
C VAL A 245 -8.04 12.74 11.87
N ARG A 246 -7.86 13.95 11.38
CA ARG A 246 -8.12 15.23 12.06
C ARG A 246 -9.03 16.11 11.21
N ALA A 247 -9.15 17.39 11.55
CA ALA A 247 -9.78 18.37 10.67
C ALA A 247 -9.03 18.49 9.34
N ASP A 248 -9.72 18.83 8.25
CA ASP A 248 -9.13 18.84 6.90
C ASP A 248 -7.88 19.74 6.81
N ALA A 249 -7.88 20.89 7.49
CA ALA A 249 -6.70 21.76 7.54
C ALA A 249 -5.51 21.14 8.31
N GLU A 250 -5.75 20.30 9.33
CA GLU A 250 -4.69 19.55 10.02
C GLU A 250 -4.17 18.41 9.13
N ASN A 251 -5.06 17.68 8.45
CA ASN A 251 -4.70 16.61 7.53
C ASN A 251 -3.86 17.14 6.36
N LEU A 252 -4.25 18.26 5.75
CA LEU A 252 -3.50 18.91 4.68
C LEU A 252 -2.11 19.36 5.13
N ARG A 253 -1.99 19.99 6.31
CA ARG A 253 -0.66 20.35 6.85
C ARG A 253 0.20 19.12 7.09
N LYS A 254 -0.39 18.02 7.59
CA LYS A 254 0.33 16.77 7.80
C LYS A 254 0.85 16.16 6.49
N ALA A 255 0.02 16.19 5.44
CA ALA A 255 0.42 15.76 4.11
C ALA A 255 1.55 16.65 3.56
N ILE A 256 1.39 17.98 3.57
CA ILE A 256 2.43 18.93 3.15
C ILE A 256 3.77 18.66 3.84
N ASP A 257 3.76 18.45 5.17
CA ASP A 257 4.98 18.17 5.93
C ASP A 257 5.66 16.85 5.49
N GLY A 258 4.87 15.80 5.21
CA GLY A 258 5.36 14.50 4.73
C GLY A 258 5.96 14.62 3.34
N GLU A 259 5.15 15.08 2.39
CA GLU A 259 5.53 15.29 0.98
C GLU A 259 6.76 16.18 0.84
N THR A 260 6.83 17.27 1.62
CA THR A 260 7.98 18.16 1.59
C THR A 260 9.25 17.48 2.11
N TYR A 261 9.14 16.64 3.15
CA TYR A 261 10.26 15.90 3.68
C TYR A 261 10.76 14.86 2.67
N GLU A 262 9.85 14.15 2.02
CA GLU A 262 10.18 13.14 1.01
C GLU A 262 10.85 13.78 -0.20
N ALA A 263 10.24 14.84 -0.75
CA ALA A 263 10.76 15.62 -1.88
C ALA A 263 12.14 16.25 -1.64
N SER A 264 12.36 16.82 -0.44
CA SER A 264 13.55 17.66 -0.18
C SER A 264 14.67 16.94 0.55
N THR A 265 14.36 15.86 1.27
CA THR A 265 15.29 15.22 2.19
C THR A 265 15.45 13.73 1.92
N MET A 266 14.37 12.94 2.02
CA MET A 266 14.47 11.48 1.97
C MET A 266 14.92 10.99 0.59
N TYR A 267 14.11 11.23 -0.44
CA TYR A 267 14.39 10.74 -1.78
C TYR A 267 15.69 11.30 -2.37
N PRO A 268 15.99 12.61 -2.24
CA PRO A 268 17.31 13.12 -2.66
C PRO A 268 18.48 12.47 -1.93
N SER A 269 18.31 12.07 -0.66
CA SER A 269 19.35 11.35 0.07
C SER A 269 19.54 9.93 -0.45
N PHE A 270 18.44 9.21 -0.72
CA PHE A 270 18.48 7.87 -1.30
C PHE A 270 19.09 7.88 -2.70
N ALA A 271 18.71 8.84 -3.54
CA ALA A 271 19.28 9.04 -4.87
C ALA A 271 20.80 9.19 -4.83
N ARG A 272 21.33 10.07 -3.95
CA ARG A 272 22.77 10.26 -3.77
C ARG A 272 23.47 8.99 -3.28
N GLN A 273 22.83 8.23 -2.38
CA GLN A 273 23.41 6.99 -1.86
C GLN A 273 23.51 5.92 -2.96
N ALA A 274 22.45 5.72 -3.74
CA ALA A 274 22.43 4.81 -4.88
C ALA A 274 23.46 5.20 -5.96
N ALA A 275 23.52 6.48 -6.32
CA ALA A 275 24.52 6.99 -7.27
C ALA A 275 25.97 6.78 -6.77
N SER A 276 26.20 6.92 -5.46
CA SER A 276 27.55 6.73 -4.89
C SER A 276 28.09 5.31 -5.01
N VAL A 277 27.21 4.33 -5.23
CA VAL A 277 27.55 2.91 -5.42
C VAL A 277 27.34 2.43 -6.86
N GLY A 278 27.02 3.35 -7.78
CA GLY A 278 26.85 3.07 -9.22
C GLY A 278 25.52 2.39 -9.57
N GLU A 279 24.50 2.53 -8.73
CA GLU A 279 23.13 2.05 -9.02
C GLU A 279 22.31 3.21 -9.60
N ASP A 280 22.68 3.62 -10.80
CA ASP A 280 22.14 4.83 -11.45
C ASP A 280 20.62 4.75 -11.68
N GLU A 281 20.08 3.57 -12.02
CA GLU A 281 18.63 3.38 -12.21
C GLU A 281 17.84 3.60 -10.90
N ALA A 282 18.36 3.15 -9.76
CA ALA A 282 17.75 3.43 -8.46
C ALA A 282 17.89 4.92 -8.10
N ALA A 283 19.02 5.54 -8.44
CA ALA A 283 19.23 6.95 -8.20
C ALA A 283 18.26 7.83 -9.01
N ASP A 284 18.03 7.48 -10.27
CA ASP A 284 17.11 8.16 -11.17
C ASP A 284 15.67 8.00 -10.69
N LEU A 285 15.24 6.78 -10.31
CA LEU A 285 13.90 6.55 -9.76
C LEU A 285 13.65 7.40 -8.50
N PHE A 286 14.59 7.39 -7.55
CA PHE A 286 14.44 8.23 -6.35
C PHE A 286 14.43 9.73 -6.67
N ALA A 287 15.14 10.17 -7.71
CA ALA A 287 15.11 11.59 -8.11
C ALA A 287 13.79 11.97 -8.81
N GLU A 288 13.20 11.06 -9.57
CA GLU A 288 11.88 11.20 -10.20
C GLU A 288 10.78 11.30 -9.13
N ILE A 289 10.72 10.34 -8.21
CA ILE A 289 9.73 10.37 -7.12
C ILE A 289 9.87 11.66 -6.30
N ALA A 290 11.09 12.10 -5.99
CA ALA A 290 11.31 13.38 -5.30
C ALA A 290 10.68 14.59 -6.02
N HIS A 291 10.59 14.56 -7.35
CA HIS A 291 9.94 15.60 -8.14
C HIS A 291 8.42 15.55 -7.99
N ASP A 292 7.85 14.35 -8.00
CA ASP A 292 6.41 14.13 -7.87
C ASP A 292 5.92 14.53 -6.47
N GLU A 293 6.65 14.17 -5.41
CA GLU A 293 6.31 14.61 -4.04
C GLU A 293 6.34 16.13 -3.88
N ALA A 294 7.22 16.83 -4.61
CA ALA A 294 7.20 18.29 -4.62
C ALA A 294 5.92 18.84 -5.27
N GLY A 295 5.40 18.13 -6.28
CA GLY A 295 4.09 18.36 -6.88
C GLY A 295 2.95 18.13 -5.90
N HIS A 296 2.95 17.00 -5.20
CA HIS A 296 1.97 16.66 -4.16
C HIS A 296 1.94 17.72 -3.05
N ALA A 297 3.11 18.06 -2.48
CA ALA A 297 3.24 19.12 -1.47
C ALA A 297 2.63 20.45 -1.93
N SER A 298 2.91 20.84 -3.18
CA SER A 298 2.39 22.07 -3.77
C SER A 298 0.87 22.03 -3.92
N ALA A 299 0.31 20.91 -4.39
CA ALA A 299 -1.12 20.72 -4.56
C ALA A 299 -1.86 20.80 -3.22
N PHE A 300 -1.37 20.12 -2.19
CA PHE A 300 -1.96 20.20 -0.84
C PHE A 300 -1.85 21.60 -0.23
N LEU A 301 -0.75 22.32 -0.49
CA LEU A 301 -0.61 23.70 -0.06
C LEU A 301 -1.66 24.61 -0.70
N PHE A 302 -1.92 24.47 -2.01
CA PHE A 302 -2.97 25.24 -2.67
C PHE A 302 -4.36 24.91 -2.08
N ALA A 303 -4.65 23.62 -1.87
CA ALA A 303 -5.91 23.21 -1.24
C ALA A 303 -6.09 23.77 0.18
N LEU A 304 -5.01 23.83 0.98
CA LEU A 304 -5.04 24.41 2.32
C LEU A 304 -5.32 25.91 2.28
N VAL A 305 -4.65 26.63 1.37
CA VAL A 305 -4.85 28.08 1.19
C VAL A 305 -6.30 28.36 0.77
N ASP A 306 -6.84 27.59 -0.18
CA ASP A 306 -8.22 27.75 -0.64
C ASP A 306 -9.23 27.44 0.48
N LEU A 307 -8.98 26.40 1.28
CA LEU A 307 -9.81 26.06 2.44
C LEU A 307 -9.83 27.20 3.47
N GLU A 308 -8.67 27.77 3.81
CA GLU A 308 -8.57 28.85 4.79
C GLU A 308 -9.15 30.18 4.28
N LEU A 309 -8.91 30.55 3.02
CA LEU A 309 -9.40 31.79 2.43
C LEU A 309 -10.89 31.72 2.07
N GLY A 310 -11.37 30.56 1.61
CA GLY A 310 -12.78 30.29 1.33
C GLY A 310 -13.65 30.38 2.58
N GLY A 311 -13.13 29.93 3.74
CA GLY A 311 -13.77 30.12 5.04
C GLY A 311 -13.90 31.60 5.46
N VAL A 312 -12.93 32.44 5.11
CA VAL A 312 -12.92 33.89 5.42
C VAL A 312 -13.90 34.69 4.53
N GLY A 313 -14.32 34.15 3.39
CA GLY A 313 -15.30 34.75 2.48
C GLY A 313 -16.77 34.56 2.88
N GLY A 314 -17.10 33.42 3.51
CA GLY A 314 -18.47 33.07 3.92
C GLY A 314 -19.02 33.98 5.03
N ASP A 315 -18.18 34.33 6.01
CA ASP A 315 -18.58 35.21 7.12
C ASP A 315 -18.79 36.67 6.68
N ARG A 316 -18.12 37.12 5.61
CA ARG A 316 -18.34 38.47 5.06
C ARG A 316 -19.64 38.58 4.26
N ALA A 317 -20.17 37.48 3.74
CA ALA A 317 -21.46 37.46 3.05
C ALA A 317 -22.65 37.43 4.05
N ALA A 318 -22.45 36.86 5.24
CA ALA A 318 -23.43 36.89 6.33
C ALA A 318 -23.49 38.25 7.05
N ALA A 319 -22.32 38.88 7.30
CA ALA A 319 -22.25 40.19 7.97
C ALA A 319 -22.72 41.39 7.11
N ARG A 320 -22.96 41.20 5.80
CA ARG A 320 -23.47 42.26 4.89
C ARG A 320 -24.98 42.17 4.62
N ARG A 321 -25.67 41.23 5.28
CA ARG A 321 -27.14 41.06 5.19
C ARG A 321 -27.87 41.40 6.50
N GLY A 322 -27.20 42.06 7.44
CA GLY A 322 -27.76 42.59 8.69
C GLY A 322 -27.98 44.09 8.64
#